data_AF-A0A5J4QRI2-F1
#
_entry.id   AF-A0A5J4QRI2-F1
#
_cell.length_a   1.000
_cell.length_b   1.000
_cell.length_c   1.000
_cell.angle_alpha   90.00
_cell.angle_beta   90.00
_cell.angle_gamma   90.00
#
_symmetry.space_group_name_H-M   'P 1'
#
loop_
_entity.id
_entity.type
_entity.pdbx_description
1 polymer ?
#
loop_
_entity_poly.entity_id
_entity_poly.type
_entity_poly.pdbx_seq_one_letter_code
_entity_poly.pdbx_strand_id
1 'polypeptide(L)'
;ELQTGDTLVQHGEWNNEQKSWTSNKKEMEAIFLGLFRYGQVFKELQIKAILIKSDSSTAVQDLAKQRAGQTLVAEVKKIVRLCQQLRIQIQTQHIPGVSNKITDALSRLSTQGDYSVKKEIFIALCQAWQIIPTLDLFATGENKLVDRFVAIGEEEEGAEWLNAFSRPWKEEIFWIHPPIPKIGKALIAWERFKPKSIMIAPWWPGQIWFTSLLTDSSRYLILGESSLILNPGK
;
A
#
# COMPACT_ATOMS: atom_id res chain seq x y z
N GLU A 1 -3.82 13.60 -0.63
CA GLU A 1 -3.77 14.13 -2.01
C GLU A 1 -3.29 15.57 -1.93
N LEU A 2 -2.16 15.85 -2.56
CA LEU A 2 -1.61 17.20 -2.68
C LEU A 2 -2.37 17.95 -3.77
N GLN A 3 -2.29 19.28 -3.77
CA GLN A 3 -2.89 20.11 -4.84
C GLN A 3 -2.33 19.78 -6.23
N THR A 4 -1.18 19.12 -6.31
CA THR A 4 -0.56 18.61 -7.53
C THR A 4 -1.23 17.37 -8.11
N GLY A 5 -2.21 16.78 -7.40
CA GLY A 5 -2.79 15.47 -7.73
C GLY A 5 -1.98 14.28 -7.18
N ASP A 6 -0.83 14.53 -6.56
CA ASP A 6 -0.02 13.47 -5.98
C ASP A 6 -0.65 12.90 -4.71
N THR A 7 -0.70 11.57 -4.62
CA THR A 7 -1.17 10.87 -3.42
C THR A 7 0.00 10.25 -2.69
N LEU A 8 0.38 10.86 -1.56
CA LEU A 8 1.31 10.30 -0.57
C LEU A 8 0.58 9.21 0.23
N VAL A 9 1.12 7.98 0.24
CA VAL A 9 0.51 6.82 0.90
C VAL A 9 1.49 6.22 1.91
N GLN A 10 1.08 5.96 3.14
CA GLN A 10 1.95 5.27 4.09
C GLN A 10 1.26 4.02 4.60
N HIS A 11 2.01 2.92 4.65
CA HIS A 11 1.59 1.68 5.31
C HIS A 11 2.67 1.24 6.31
N GLY A 12 2.28 0.42 7.27
CA GLY A 12 3.16 -0.16 8.27
C GLY A 12 2.42 -1.23 9.06
N GLU A 13 3.16 -2.16 9.64
CA GLU A 13 2.58 -3.20 10.50
C GLU A 13 2.56 -2.74 11.96
N TRP A 14 1.46 -3.03 12.65
CA TRP A 14 1.39 -2.84 14.09
C TRP A 14 2.27 -3.87 14.78
N ASN A 15 3.15 -3.41 15.67
CA ASN A 15 3.90 -4.31 16.54
C ASN A 15 2.96 -5.02 17.56
N ASN A 16 3.48 -5.99 18.31
CA ASN A 16 2.65 -6.81 19.22
C ASN A 16 1.91 -5.97 20.29
N GLU A 17 2.52 -4.89 20.77
CA GLU A 17 1.87 -3.99 21.72
C GLU A 17 0.77 -3.18 21.02
N GLN A 18 1.06 -2.62 19.85
CA GLN A 18 0.13 -1.82 19.07
C GLN A 18 -1.07 -2.62 18.58
N LYS A 19 -0.91 -3.92 18.32
CA LYS A 19 -2.03 -4.81 17.97
C LYS A 19 -3.12 -4.83 19.05
N SER A 20 -2.75 -4.67 20.32
CA SER A 20 -3.69 -4.61 21.45
C SER A 20 -4.40 -3.25 21.61
N TRP A 21 -3.97 -2.21 20.88
CA TRP A 21 -4.56 -0.89 20.98
C TRP A 21 -5.98 -0.83 20.40
N THR A 22 -6.77 0.10 20.94
CA THR A 22 -8.11 0.41 20.43
C THR A 22 -8.03 0.95 19.00
N SER A 23 -9.11 0.76 18.22
CA SER A 23 -9.18 1.26 16.85
C SER A 23 -8.91 2.77 16.77
N ASN A 24 -9.49 3.55 17.68
CA ASN A 24 -9.29 5.01 17.71
C ASN A 24 -7.83 5.40 17.99
N LYS A 25 -7.13 4.64 18.84
CA LYS A 25 -5.72 4.91 19.12
C LYS A 25 -4.83 4.56 17.92
N LYS A 26 -5.11 3.44 17.25
CA LYS A 26 -4.44 3.06 15.98
C LYS A 26 -4.65 4.11 14.90
N GLU A 27 -5.87 4.62 14.76
CA GLU A 27 -6.20 5.66 13.80
C GLU A 27 -5.44 6.97 14.07
N MET A 28 -5.41 7.43 15.32
CA MET A 28 -4.62 8.60 15.72
C MET A 28 -3.12 8.41 15.45
N GLU A 29 -2.57 7.22 15.76
CA GLU A 29 -1.17 6.95 15.49
C GLU A 29 -0.87 6.88 13.98
N ALA A 30 -1.78 6.34 13.17
CA ALA A 30 -1.64 6.34 11.72
C ALA A 30 -1.57 7.78 11.17
N ILE A 31 -2.46 8.67 11.64
CA ILE A 31 -2.43 10.11 11.30
C ILE A 31 -1.10 10.74 11.73
N PHE A 32 -0.65 10.48 12.96
CA PHE A 32 0.63 10.99 13.46
C PHE A 32 1.81 10.55 12.58
N LEU A 33 1.88 9.26 12.24
CA LEU A 33 2.96 8.70 11.46
C LEU A 33 2.99 9.29 10.05
N GLY A 34 1.83 9.43 9.41
CA GLY A 34 1.72 10.10 8.10
C GLY A 34 2.27 11.52 8.13
N LEU A 35 1.84 12.31 9.12
CA LEU A 35 2.36 13.66 9.34
C LEU A 35 3.86 13.69 9.59
N PHE A 36 4.36 12.76 10.39
CA PHE A 36 5.76 12.73 10.81
C PHE A 36 6.68 12.37 9.65
N ARG A 37 6.33 11.35 8.85
CA ARG A 37 7.17 10.91 7.72
C ARG A 37 7.17 11.90 6.57
N TYR A 38 6.03 12.49 6.26
CA TYR A 38 5.93 13.48 5.19
C TYR A 38 6.25 14.91 5.63
N GLY A 39 6.62 15.12 6.89
CA GLY A 39 6.93 16.44 7.43
C GLY A 39 8.01 17.20 6.65
N GLN A 40 9.01 16.49 6.11
CA GLN A 40 10.05 17.09 5.27
C GLN A 40 9.51 17.50 3.89
N VAL A 41 8.72 16.63 3.26
CA VAL A 41 8.05 16.92 1.98
C VAL A 41 7.15 18.15 2.10
N PHE A 42 6.41 18.28 3.20
CA PHE A 42 5.57 19.45 3.43
C PHE A 42 6.38 20.76 3.51
N LYS A 43 7.58 20.73 4.09
CA LYS A 43 8.46 21.91 4.14
C LYS A 43 9.00 22.27 2.77
N GLU A 44 9.47 21.28 2.01
CA GLU A 44 10.03 21.46 0.66
C GLU A 44 8.98 22.01 -0.30
N LEU A 45 7.77 21.46 -0.26
CA LEU A 45 6.63 21.92 -1.07
C LEU A 45 5.91 23.14 -0.47
N GLN A 46 6.42 23.69 0.63
CA GLN A 46 5.84 24.85 1.35
C GLN A 46 4.35 24.70 1.69
N ILE A 47 3.89 23.49 1.95
CA ILE A 47 2.50 23.19 2.30
C ILE A 47 2.15 23.89 3.62
N LYS A 48 1.09 24.70 3.59
CA LYS A 48 0.61 25.46 4.77
C LYS A 48 -0.64 24.87 5.41
N ALA A 49 -1.39 24.08 4.66
CA ALA A 49 -2.60 23.46 5.15
C ALA A 49 -2.78 22.06 4.55
N ILE A 50 -3.36 21.15 5.34
CA ILE A 50 -3.72 19.81 4.90
C ILE A 50 -5.13 19.46 5.36
N LEU A 51 -5.80 18.63 4.58
CA LEU A 51 -7.08 18.03 4.92
C LEU A 51 -6.86 16.56 5.29
N ILE A 52 -7.17 16.19 6.53
CA ILE A 52 -7.15 14.82 7.03
C ILE A 52 -8.55 14.23 6.85
N LYS A 53 -8.65 13.18 6.05
CA LYS A 53 -9.89 12.41 5.88
C LYS A 53 -9.76 11.10 6.66
N SER A 54 -10.73 10.79 7.51
CA SER A 54 -10.76 9.55 8.31
C SER A 54 -12.19 9.06 8.49
N ASP A 55 -12.37 7.75 8.61
CA ASP A 55 -13.65 7.13 8.93
C ASP A 55 -13.95 7.06 10.44
N SER A 56 -12.95 7.31 11.28
CA SER A 56 -13.13 7.49 12.71
C SER A 56 -13.71 8.89 12.97
N SER A 57 -15.02 8.93 13.22
CA SER A 57 -15.69 10.16 13.65
C SER A 57 -15.07 10.71 14.94
N THR A 58 -14.59 9.84 15.84
CA THR A 58 -13.83 10.23 17.04
C THR A 58 -12.55 10.97 16.66
N ALA A 59 -11.73 10.40 15.78
CA ALA A 59 -10.46 11.03 15.39
C ALA A 59 -10.68 12.40 14.74
N VAL A 60 -11.66 12.50 13.84
CA VAL A 60 -12.04 13.74 13.17
C VAL A 60 -12.48 14.81 14.16
N GLN A 61 -13.38 14.47 15.09
CA GLN A 61 -13.90 15.43 16.07
C GLN A 61 -12.85 15.88 17.08
N ASP A 62 -12.05 14.95 17.60
CA ASP A 62 -11.05 15.22 18.62
C ASP A 62 -9.91 16.09 18.07
N LEU A 63 -9.47 15.83 16.84
CA LEU A 63 -8.48 16.65 16.14
C LEU A 63 -9.04 18.02 15.74
N ALA A 64 -10.29 18.10 15.25
CA ALA A 64 -10.93 19.39 14.93
C ALA A 64 -11.01 20.30 16.15
N LYS A 65 -11.35 19.73 17.32
CA LYS A 65 -11.44 20.46 18.59
C LYS A 65 -10.08 20.64 19.28
N GLN A 66 -9.04 19.95 18.80
CA GLN A 66 -7.74 19.80 19.46
C GLN A 66 -7.87 19.38 20.94
N ARG A 67 -8.87 18.54 21.23
CA ARG A 67 -9.19 18.05 22.57
C ARG A 67 -9.77 16.64 22.44
N ALA A 68 -9.45 15.78 23.39
CA ALA A 68 -9.98 14.42 23.45
C ALA A 68 -10.23 14.00 24.90
N GLY A 69 -10.95 12.88 25.05
CA GLY A 69 -11.09 12.20 26.34
C GLY A 69 -9.75 11.71 26.89
N GLN A 70 -9.74 11.33 28.18
CA GLN A 70 -8.53 11.02 28.94
C GLN A 70 -7.63 9.95 28.31
N THR A 71 -8.21 9.04 27.52
CA THR A 71 -7.51 7.94 26.85
C THR A 71 -6.81 8.32 25.54
N LEU A 72 -7.20 9.43 24.89
CA LEU A 72 -6.69 9.87 23.58
C LEU A 72 -6.04 11.27 23.61
N VAL A 73 -6.08 11.94 24.77
CA VAL A 73 -5.56 13.31 24.92
C VAL A 73 -4.06 13.40 24.66
N ALA A 74 -3.30 12.33 24.94
CA ALA A 74 -1.86 12.29 24.70
C ALA A 74 -1.57 12.26 23.19
N GLU A 75 -2.32 11.45 22.45
CA GLU A 75 -2.24 11.27 21.00
C GLU A 75 -2.63 12.55 20.27
N VAL A 76 -3.73 13.20 20.65
CA VAL A 76 -4.11 14.50 20.07
C VAL A 76 -3.05 15.57 20.33
N LYS A 77 -2.53 15.66 21.56
CA LYS A 77 -1.45 16.62 21.89
C LYS A 77 -0.19 16.36 21.06
N LYS A 78 0.16 15.09 20.86
CA LYS A 78 1.30 14.67 20.04
C LYS A 78 1.14 15.14 18.59
N ILE A 79 -0.04 14.94 17.99
CA ILE A 79 -0.34 15.39 16.61
C ILE A 79 -0.34 16.92 16.50
N VAL A 80 -1.01 17.62 17.41
CA VAL A 80 -1.10 19.09 17.41
C VAL A 80 0.29 19.72 17.53
N ARG A 81 1.15 19.21 18.43
CA ARG A 81 2.54 19.67 18.57
C ARG A 81 3.34 19.49 17.28
N LEU A 82 3.19 18.35 16.62
CA LEU A 82 3.87 18.10 15.35
C LEU A 82 3.41 19.09 14.27
N CYS A 83 2.11 19.34 14.16
CA CYS A 83 1.56 20.32 13.20
C CYS A 83 2.10 21.74 13.47
N GLN A 84 2.23 22.13 14.74
CA GLN A 84 2.85 23.41 15.14
C GLN A 84 4.32 23.49 14.73
N GLN A 85 5.10 22.42 14.95
CA GLN A 85 6.50 22.34 14.55
C GLN A 85 6.68 22.41 13.03
N LEU A 86 5.77 21.78 12.28
CA LEU A 86 5.75 21.82 10.81
C LEU A 86 5.18 23.13 10.25
N ARG A 87 4.54 23.96 11.09
CA ARG A 87 3.81 25.19 10.72
C ARG A 87 2.71 24.91 9.68
N ILE A 88 1.97 23.83 9.89
CA ILE A 88 0.87 23.39 9.03
C ILE A 88 -0.45 23.52 9.79
N GLN A 89 -1.48 24.06 9.13
CA GLN A 89 -2.86 24.02 9.60
C GLN A 89 -3.52 22.70 9.16
N ILE A 90 -4.23 22.05 10.08
CA ILE A 90 -4.99 20.85 9.77
C ILE A 90 -6.48 21.18 9.72
N GLN A 91 -7.15 20.65 8.70
CA GLN A 91 -8.60 20.49 8.67
C GLN A 91 -8.90 18.99 8.73
N THR A 92 -10.04 18.62 9.30
CA THR A 92 -10.47 17.23 9.35
C THR A 92 -11.83 17.08 8.69
N GLN A 93 -12.03 15.94 8.01
CA GLN A 93 -13.29 15.59 7.38
C GLN A 93 -13.59 14.13 7.67
N HIS A 94 -14.79 13.86 8.19
CA HIS A 94 -15.29 12.51 8.31
C HIS A 94 -15.69 11.99 6.93
N ILE A 95 -15.23 10.80 6.59
CA ILE A 95 -15.65 10.06 5.41
C ILE A 95 -16.34 8.78 5.87
N PRO A 96 -17.49 8.38 5.29
CA PRO A 96 -18.08 7.08 5.61
C PRO A 96 -17.06 5.97 5.39
N GLY A 97 -17.03 4.92 6.22
CA GLY A 97 -16.08 3.79 6.04
C GLY A 97 -16.13 3.18 4.63
N VAL A 98 -17.31 3.20 3.98
CA VAL A 98 -17.52 2.78 2.58
C VAL A 98 -16.80 3.68 1.55
N SER A 99 -16.49 4.93 1.91
CA SER A 99 -15.70 5.89 1.12
C SER A 99 -14.21 5.88 1.47
N ASN A 100 -13.83 5.25 2.59
CA ASN A 100 -12.43 5.00 2.96
C ASN A 100 -11.84 3.81 2.20
N LYS A 101 -12.31 3.53 0.97
CA LYS A 101 -11.93 2.32 0.21
C LYS A 101 -10.42 2.21 -0.01
N ILE A 102 -9.69 3.32 -0.11
CA ILE A 102 -8.23 3.28 -0.26
C ILE A 102 -7.60 2.79 1.04
N THR A 103 -7.94 3.37 2.20
CA THR A 103 -7.36 2.99 3.50
C THR A 103 -7.88 1.66 4.03
N ASP A 104 -9.15 1.34 3.81
CA ASP A 104 -9.79 0.07 4.18
C ASP A 104 -9.36 -1.05 3.23
N ALA A 105 -9.12 -0.77 1.93
CA ALA A 105 -8.38 -1.71 1.09
C ALA A 105 -6.94 -1.85 1.59
N LEU A 106 -6.21 -0.77 1.88
CA LEU A 106 -4.82 -0.84 2.37
C LEU A 106 -4.69 -1.67 3.66
N SER A 107 -5.63 -1.57 4.61
CA SER A 107 -5.62 -2.33 5.86
C SER A 107 -6.02 -3.80 5.66
N ARG A 108 -6.97 -4.09 4.74
CA ARG A 108 -7.39 -5.46 4.40
C ARG A 108 -6.41 -6.17 3.45
N LEU A 109 -5.71 -5.43 2.59
CA LEU A 109 -4.68 -5.93 1.67
C LEU A 109 -3.31 -6.12 2.39
N SER A 110 -3.20 -5.69 3.66
CA SER A 110 -2.02 -5.85 4.51
C SER A 110 -1.91 -7.25 5.14
N THR A 111 -3.00 -8.01 5.19
CA THR A 111 -2.99 -9.40 5.66
C THR A 111 -2.75 -10.32 4.46
N GLN A 112 -1.60 -11.00 4.49
CA GLN A 112 -1.28 -12.25 3.78
C GLN A 112 -1.48 -12.40 2.26
N GLY A 113 -1.74 -11.33 1.50
CA GLY A 113 -1.85 -11.47 0.03
C GLY A 113 -3.15 -12.16 -0.39
N ASP A 114 -4.20 -11.96 0.38
CA ASP A 114 -5.48 -12.62 0.16
C ASP A 114 -6.16 -12.13 -1.13
N TYR A 115 -5.73 -11.01 -1.72
CA TYR A 115 -6.26 -10.52 -2.99
C TYR A 115 -5.48 -11.04 -4.18
N SER A 116 -6.19 -11.32 -5.28
CA SER A 116 -5.60 -11.76 -6.54
C SER A 116 -6.12 -10.95 -7.71
N VAL A 117 -5.32 -10.83 -8.76
CA VAL A 117 -5.81 -10.26 -10.01
C VAL A 117 -6.80 -11.23 -10.63
N LYS A 118 -7.94 -10.70 -11.10
CA LYS A 118 -8.94 -11.50 -11.81
C LYS A 118 -8.32 -12.20 -13.02
N LYS A 119 -8.67 -13.48 -13.22
CA LYS A 119 -8.06 -14.32 -14.25
C LYS A 119 -8.27 -13.76 -15.67
N GLU A 120 -9.42 -13.14 -15.92
CA GLU A 120 -9.73 -12.45 -17.17
C GLU A 120 -8.81 -11.26 -17.42
N ILE A 121 -8.42 -10.51 -16.38
CA ILE A 121 -7.46 -9.40 -16.50
C ILE A 121 -6.06 -9.94 -16.77
N PHE A 122 -5.66 -11.00 -16.06
CA PHE A 122 -4.39 -11.69 -16.31
C PHE A 122 -4.29 -12.17 -17.77
N ILE A 123 -5.32 -12.83 -18.30
CA ILE A 123 -5.38 -13.30 -19.69
C ILE A 123 -5.27 -12.12 -20.66
N ALA A 124 -6.05 -11.05 -20.44
CA ALA A 124 -6.03 -9.86 -21.29
C ALA A 124 -4.65 -9.19 -21.34
N LEU A 125 -3.95 -9.11 -20.19
CA LEU A 125 -2.60 -8.56 -20.11
C LEU A 125 -1.57 -9.42 -20.87
N CYS A 126 -1.63 -10.74 -20.69
CA CYS A 126 -0.75 -11.67 -21.39
C CYS A 126 -0.92 -11.55 -22.92
N GLN A 127 -2.16 -11.44 -23.39
CA GLN A 127 -2.49 -11.25 -24.80
C GLN A 127 -2.02 -9.88 -25.33
N ALA A 128 -2.35 -8.80 -24.62
CA ALA A 128 -2.00 -7.43 -25.04
C ALA A 128 -0.49 -7.24 -25.17
N TRP A 129 0.29 -7.89 -24.29
CA TRP A 129 1.74 -7.74 -24.27
C TRP A 129 2.49 -8.89 -24.95
N GLN A 130 1.80 -9.94 -25.39
CA GLN A 130 2.39 -11.16 -25.97
C GLN A 130 3.47 -11.75 -25.05
N ILE A 131 3.18 -11.76 -23.74
CA ILE A 131 4.04 -12.31 -22.69
C ILE A 131 3.23 -13.36 -21.96
N ILE A 132 3.80 -14.56 -21.81
CA ILE A 132 3.20 -15.64 -21.02
C ILE A 132 4.14 -15.87 -19.83
N PRO A 133 3.75 -15.43 -18.63
CA PRO A 133 4.51 -15.75 -17.42
C PRO A 133 4.61 -17.26 -17.21
N THR A 134 5.77 -17.72 -16.78
CA THR A 134 6.06 -19.12 -16.46
C THR A 134 6.05 -19.39 -14.97
N LEU A 135 6.14 -18.34 -14.14
CA LEU A 135 6.22 -18.43 -12.69
C LEU A 135 5.55 -17.24 -12.00
N ASP A 136 4.66 -17.51 -11.06
CA ASP A 136 4.04 -16.52 -10.16
C ASP A 136 4.90 -16.33 -8.90
N LEU A 137 5.46 -15.14 -8.69
CA LEU A 137 6.37 -14.91 -7.56
C LEU A 137 5.66 -14.67 -6.22
N PHE A 138 4.38 -14.32 -6.23
CA PHE A 138 3.69 -13.92 -5.01
C PHE A 138 2.29 -14.49 -5.00
N ALA A 139 2.18 -15.80 -4.81
CA ALA A 139 0.91 -16.51 -4.82
C ALA A 139 0.83 -17.60 -3.75
N THR A 140 -0.39 -18.09 -3.57
CA THR A 140 -0.78 -19.28 -2.82
C THR A 140 -1.31 -20.32 -3.80
N GLY A 141 -1.49 -21.56 -3.34
CA GLY A 141 -2.10 -22.61 -4.14
C GLY A 141 -3.51 -22.26 -4.67
N GLU A 142 -4.27 -21.45 -3.92
CA GLU A 142 -5.62 -21.01 -4.32
C GLU A 142 -5.63 -19.88 -5.34
N ASN A 143 -4.65 -18.96 -5.27
CA ASN A 143 -4.72 -17.69 -5.97
C ASN A 143 -3.75 -17.57 -7.16
N LYS A 144 -2.90 -18.58 -7.38
CA LYS A 144 -1.93 -18.61 -8.48
C LYS A 144 -2.58 -18.38 -9.84
N LEU A 145 -1.94 -17.55 -10.66
CA LEU A 145 -2.39 -17.26 -12.03
C LEU A 145 -1.70 -18.11 -13.09
N VAL A 146 -0.63 -18.80 -12.69
CA VAL A 146 0.08 -19.82 -13.48
C VAL A 146 0.32 -21.05 -12.61
N ASP A 147 0.59 -22.20 -13.23
CA ASP A 147 0.65 -23.47 -12.51
C ASP A 147 1.79 -23.52 -11.48
N ARG A 148 2.93 -22.92 -11.81
CA ARG A 148 4.13 -22.81 -10.98
C ARG A 148 4.12 -21.50 -10.21
N PHE A 149 4.32 -21.56 -8.90
CA PHE A 149 4.27 -20.38 -8.03
C PHE A 149 5.26 -20.46 -6.87
N VAL A 150 5.54 -19.30 -6.27
CA VAL A 150 6.39 -19.14 -5.09
C VAL A 150 5.53 -18.67 -3.93
N ALA A 151 5.60 -19.39 -2.80
CA ALA A 151 4.80 -19.11 -1.62
C ALA A 151 5.29 -17.84 -0.89
N ILE A 152 4.35 -17.07 -0.34
CA ILE A 152 4.64 -15.75 0.26
C ILE A 152 5.01 -15.84 1.74
N GLY A 153 4.26 -16.66 2.50
CA GLY A 153 4.23 -16.64 3.96
C GLY A 153 4.66 -17.95 4.60
N GLU A 154 4.08 -19.06 4.17
CA GLU A 154 4.32 -20.40 4.73
C GLU A 154 4.60 -21.39 3.60
N GLU A 155 5.19 -22.55 3.94
CA GLU A 155 5.40 -23.60 2.95
C GLU A 155 4.05 -24.19 2.50
N GLU A 156 3.82 -24.22 1.20
CA GLU A 156 2.60 -24.74 0.59
C GLU A 156 2.93 -25.90 -0.35
N GLU A 157 2.09 -26.93 -0.33
CA GLU A 157 2.22 -28.05 -1.27
C GLU A 157 2.07 -27.54 -2.71
N GLY A 158 3.03 -27.89 -3.58
CA GLY A 158 3.05 -27.45 -4.97
C GLY A 158 3.71 -26.08 -5.21
N ALA A 159 4.16 -25.38 -4.16
CA ALA A 159 5.02 -24.21 -4.33
C ALA A 159 6.44 -24.65 -4.78
N GLU A 160 7.02 -23.92 -5.71
CA GLU A 160 8.40 -24.17 -6.18
C GLU A 160 9.42 -23.90 -5.06
N TRP A 161 9.17 -22.88 -4.24
CA TRP A 161 9.88 -22.58 -3.00
C TRP A 161 9.11 -21.55 -2.16
N LEU A 162 9.59 -21.34 -0.93
CA LEU A 162 9.14 -20.27 -0.04
C LEU A 162 9.93 -18.98 -0.26
N ASN A 163 9.23 -17.84 -0.26
CA ASN A 163 9.78 -16.48 -0.33
C ASN A 163 10.51 -16.16 -1.65
N ALA A 164 9.87 -15.36 -2.51
CA ALA A 164 10.41 -14.89 -3.78
C ALA A 164 11.78 -14.22 -3.71
N PHE A 165 12.15 -13.64 -2.57
CA PHE A 165 13.43 -12.94 -2.42
C PHE A 165 14.60 -13.87 -2.09
N SER A 166 14.36 -15.16 -1.89
CA SER A 166 15.39 -16.15 -1.58
C SER A 166 16.23 -16.55 -2.79
N ARG A 167 15.74 -16.28 -4.02
CA ARG A 167 16.41 -16.65 -5.26
C ARG A 167 16.55 -15.46 -6.22
N PRO A 168 17.58 -15.43 -7.09
CA PRO A 168 17.69 -14.45 -8.16
C PRO A 168 16.51 -14.55 -9.14
N TRP A 169 16.01 -13.41 -9.60
CA TRP A 169 14.91 -13.35 -10.58
C TRP A 169 15.48 -13.42 -12.00
N LYS A 170 15.87 -14.62 -12.44
CA LYS A 170 16.50 -14.86 -13.75
C LYS A 170 15.90 -16.09 -14.42
N GLU A 171 16.17 -16.22 -15.72
CA GLU A 171 15.89 -17.42 -16.54
C GLU A 171 14.41 -17.80 -16.72
N GLU A 172 13.48 -17.02 -16.15
CA GLU A 172 12.04 -17.24 -16.21
C GLU A 172 11.32 -15.95 -16.64
N ILE A 173 10.03 -16.07 -16.99
CA ILE A 173 9.14 -14.94 -17.20
C ILE A 173 8.22 -14.83 -16.00
N PHE A 174 8.34 -13.74 -15.24
CA PHE A 174 7.63 -13.66 -13.96
C PHE A 174 6.30 -12.93 -14.07
N TRP A 175 5.31 -13.45 -13.35
CA TRP A 175 4.18 -12.66 -12.89
C TRP A 175 4.49 -12.13 -11.50
N ILE A 176 4.39 -10.81 -11.32
CA ILE A 176 4.85 -10.11 -10.11
C ILE A 176 3.69 -9.28 -9.57
N HIS A 177 2.95 -9.83 -8.62
CA HIS A 177 1.91 -9.11 -7.88
C HIS A 177 2.16 -9.20 -6.37
N PRO A 178 3.13 -8.43 -5.84
CA PRO A 178 3.52 -8.57 -4.45
C PRO A 178 2.45 -7.97 -3.52
N PRO A 179 2.30 -8.51 -2.30
CA PRO A 179 1.58 -7.83 -1.24
C PRO A 179 2.11 -6.40 -1.07
N ILE A 180 1.25 -5.46 -0.69
CA ILE A 180 1.63 -4.04 -0.53
C ILE A 180 2.93 -3.86 0.28
N PRO A 181 3.10 -4.52 1.45
CA PRO A 181 4.34 -4.38 2.23
C PRO A 181 5.62 -4.82 1.51
N LYS A 182 5.49 -5.67 0.49
CA LYS A 182 6.60 -6.26 -0.26
C LYS A 182 6.89 -5.53 -1.58
N ILE A 183 6.07 -4.57 -2.02
CA ILE A 183 6.26 -3.85 -3.30
C ILE A 183 7.65 -3.20 -3.40
N GLY A 184 8.06 -2.44 -2.39
CA GLY A 184 9.36 -1.76 -2.43
C GLY A 184 10.54 -2.74 -2.57
N LYS A 185 10.48 -3.87 -1.85
CA LYS A 185 11.51 -4.92 -1.94
C LYS A 185 11.46 -5.66 -3.28
N ALA A 186 10.26 -5.88 -3.82
CA ALA A 186 10.06 -6.42 -5.17
C ALA A 186 10.67 -5.54 -6.25
N LEU A 187 10.50 -4.22 -6.14
CA LEU A 187 11.10 -3.26 -7.06
C LEU A 187 12.62 -3.25 -7.00
N ILE A 188 13.22 -3.32 -5.81
CA ILE A 188 14.68 -3.44 -5.66
C ILE A 188 15.20 -4.72 -6.35
N ALA A 189 14.51 -5.85 -6.17
CA ALA A 189 14.88 -7.11 -6.82
C ALA A 189 14.71 -7.02 -8.35
N TRP A 190 13.61 -6.43 -8.80
CA TRP A 190 13.30 -6.23 -10.20
C TRP A 190 14.32 -5.31 -10.89
N GLU A 191 14.70 -4.20 -10.28
CA GLU A 191 15.74 -3.29 -10.78
C GLU A 191 17.11 -3.98 -10.83
N ARG A 192 17.43 -4.78 -9.80
CA ARG A 192 18.71 -5.51 -9.73
C ARG A 192 18.85 -6.58 -10.81
N PHE A 193 17.79 -7.33 -11.09
CA PHE A 193 17.85 -8.49 -11.99
C PHE A 193 17.30 -8.22 -13.39
N LYS A 194 16.57 -7.11 -13.58
CA LYS A 194 15.89 -6.71 -14.82
C LYS A 194 15.20 -7.89 -15.52
N PRO A 195 14.33 -8.64 -14.83
CA PRO A 195 13.73 -9.82 -15.42
C PRO A 195 12.72 -9.46 -16.51
N LYS A 196 12.46 -10.39 -17.43
CA LYS A 196 11.27 -10.32 -18.27
C LYS A 196 10.06 -10.64 -17.40
N SER A 197 9.13 -9.70 -17.25
CA SER A 197 8.00 -9.88 -16.35
C SER A 197 6.79 -9.02 -16.72
N ILE A 198 5.65 -9.38 -16.12
CA ILE A 198 4.50 -8.49 -15.94
C ILE A 198 4.41 -8.18 -14.45
N MET A 199 4.47 -6.89 -14.09
CA MET A 199 4.34 -6.45 -12.70
C MET A 199 3.06 -5.64 -12.51
N ILE A 200 2.29 -5.98 -11.48
CA ILE A 200 1.09 -5.25 -11.06
C ILE A 200 1.37 -4.56 -9.74
N ALA A 201 1.31 -3.23 -9.76
CA ALA A 201 1.48 -2.39 -8.59
C ALA A 201 0.39 -1.28 -8.55
N PRO A 202 0.04 -0.78 -7.36
CA PRO A 202 -0.88 0.34 -7.22
C PRO A 202 -0.34 1.62 -7.85
N TRP A 203 -1.23 2.44 -8.42
CA TRP A 203 -0.90 3.76 -8.94
C TRP A 203 -0.78 4.78 -7.80
N TRP A 204 0.40 4.87 -7.18
CA TRP A 204 0.64 5.78 -6.04
C TRP A 204 1.85 6.71 -6.28
N PRO A 205 1.64 7.87 -6.94
CA PRO A 205 2.71 8.83 -7.25
C PRO A 205 3.55 9.28 -6.07
N GLY A 206 2.97 9.30 -4.87
CA GLY A 206 3.67 9.70 -3.66
C GLY A 206 4.54 8.63 -3.00
N GLN A 207 4.72 7.46 -3.63
CA GLN A 207 5.67 6.46 -3.17
C GLN A 207 7.06 6.71 -3.73
N ILE A 208 8.09 6.56 -2.88
CA ILE A 208 9.50 6.67 -3.28
C ILE A 208 9.81 5.71 -4.44
N TRP A 209 9.18 4.54 -4.46
CA TRP A 209 9.41 3.52 -5.48
C TRP A 209 8.66 3.77 -6.80
N PHE A 210 7.70 4.70 -6.85
CA PHE A 210 6.82 4.89 -8.01
C PHE A 210 7.57 5.46 -9.22
N THR A 211 8.48 6.41 -9.00
CA THR A 211 9.30 6.99 -10.07
C THR A 211 10.23 5.96 -10.69
N SER A 212 10.88 5.13 -9.86
CA SER A 212 11.70 4.01 -10.35
C SER A 212 10.88 3.01 -11.16
N LEU A 213 9.69 2.63 -10.68
CA LEU A 213 8.78 1.74 -11.40
C LEU A 213 8.47 2.27 -12.81
N LEU A 214 8.12 3.55 -12.95
CA LEU A 214 7.80 4.14 -14.25
C LEU A 214 9.04 4.25 -15.16
N THR A 215 10.18 4.66 -14.61
CA THR A 215 11.41 4.91 -15.40
C THR A 215 11.96 3.62 -15.99
N ASP A 216 11.92 2.55 -15.21
CA ASP A 216 12.49 1.27 -15.62
C ASP A 216 11.52 0.40 -16.43
N SER A 217 10.22 0.73 -16.42
CA SER A 217 9.21 -0.01 -17.17
C SER A 217 9.35 0.25 -18.67
N SER A 218 9.44 -0.82 -19.47
CA SER A 218 9.43 -0.70 -20.94
C SER A 218 8.10 -0.18 -21.50
N ARG A 219 7.00 -0.46 -20.80
CA ARG A 219 5.62 -0.02 -21.10
C ARG A 219 4.77 -0.19 -19.85
N TYR A 220 3.70 0.60 -19.71
CA TYR A 220 2.73 0.47 -18.62
C TYR A 220 1.30 0.73 -19.11
N LEU A 221 0.32 0.21 -18.37
CA LEU A 221 -1.12 0.41 -18.60
C LEU A 221 -1.80 0.70 -17.26
N ILE A 222 -2.71 1.68 -17.23
CA ILE A 222 -3.55 1.96 -16.07
C ILE A 222 -4.81 1.11 -16.20
N LEU A 223 -5.03 0.20 -15.24
CA LEU A 223 -6.12 -0.78 -15.29
C LEU A 223 -7.46 -0.26 -14.73
N GLY A 224 -7.47 0.90 -14.08
CA GLY A 224 -8.67 1.48 -13.46
C GLY A 224 -8.84 1.07 -11.99
N GLU A 225 -10.08 1.06 -11.51
CA GLU A 225 -10.39 0.83 -10.08
C GLU A 225 -10.08 -0.60 -9.64
N SER A 226 -9.48 -0.74 -8.45
CA SER A 226 -9.11 -2.05 -7.88
C SER A 226 -10.27 -3.02 -7.73
N SER A 227 -11.49 -2.53 -7.48
CA SER A 227 -12.73 -3.31 -7.39
C SER A 227 -13.06 -4.07 -8.69
N LEU A 228 -12.66 -3.53 -9.83
CA LEU A 228 -12.86 -4.14 -11.14
C LEU A 228 -11.76 -5.14 -11.48
N ILE A 229 -10.58 -4.99 -10.88
CA ILE A 229 -9.36 -5.71 -11.25
C ILE A 229 -9.01 -6.85 -10.30
N LEU A 230 -9.30 -6.69 -9.01
CA LEU A 230 -8.91 -7.61 -7.96
C LEU A 230 -10.11 -8.42 -7.47
N ASN A 231 -9.86 -9.67 -7.14
CA ASN A 231 -10.72 -10.45 -6.27
C ASN A 231 -10.39 -10.09 -4.81
N PRO A 232 -11.40 -9.83 -3.96
CA PRO A 232 -11.16 -9.70 -2.54
C PRO A 232 -10.66 -11.04 -1.99
N GLY A 233 -9.79 -10.95 -0.99
CA GLY A 233 -9.39 -12.11 -0.23
C GLY A 233 -10.51 -12.72 0.59
N LYS A 234 -10.42 -14.04 0.78
CA LYS A 234 -11.32 -14.80 1.63
C LYS A 234 -11.00 -14.56 3.10
#